data_AF-X1EE82-F1
#
_entry.id   AF-X1EE82-F1
#
_cell.length_a   1.000
_cell.length_b   1.000
_cell.length_c   1.000
_cell.angle_alpha   90.00
_cell.angle_beta   90.00
_cell.angle_gamma   90.00
#
_symmetry.space_group_name_H-M   'P 1'
#
loop_
_entity.id
_entity.type
_entity.pdbx_description
1 polymer ?
#
loop_
_entity_poly.entity_id
_entity_poly.type
_entity_poly.pdbx_seq_one_letter_code
_entity_poly.pdbx_strand_id
1 'polypeptide(L)'
;ELDDIIRFFRNLSQGLRAEELISEIIANYLYENIAREEIRKRKVTARDFEDFLEIALGGRVMDKDSRKNVMPPEMSGVDKDILSYISSNRREKMDVIFPKGYGISVKTSMPNNTEINMGSFAREALFKNFLSKAEYGAERKSGLGSKPQMLDKFQKIYNKKKWAEFCTRFKLMVENIYV
;
A
#
# COMPACT_ATOMS: atom_id res chain seq x y z
N GLU A 1 7.43 -15.27 -13.52
CA GLU A 1 6.83 -13.92 -13.55
C GLU A 1 7.26 -13.07 -12.37
N LEU A 2 6.99 -13.43 -11.10
CA LEU A 2 7.66 -12.74 -9.98
C LEU A 2 9.18 -12.87 -10.08
N ASP A 3 9.67 -14.09 -10.38
CA ASP A 3 11.09 -14.32 -10.67
C ASP A 3 11.59 -13.54 -11.90
N ASP A 4 10.73 -13.24 -12.86
CA ASP A 4 11.09 -12.46 -14.05
C ASP A 4 11.24 -10.98 -13.70
N ILE A 5 10.37 -10.46 -12.84
CA ILE A 5 10.44 -9.09 -12.30
C ILE A 5 11.68 -8.94 -11.42
N ILE A 6 11.92 -9.90 -10.52
CA ILE A 6 13.13 -9.92 -9.67
C ILE A 6 14.38 -10.03 -10.54
N ARG A 7 14.37 -10.91 -11.56
CA ARG A 7 15.47 -11.05 -12.52
C ARG A 7 15.67 -9.79 -13.33
N PHE A 8 14.61 -9.11 -13.76
CA PHE A 8 14.70 -7.83 -14.46
C PHE A 8 15.41 -6.80 -13.60
N PHE A 9 14.98 -6.59 -12.35
CA PHE A 9 15.63 -5.63 -11.46
C PHE A 9 17.06 -6.02 -11.09
N ARG A 10 17.34 -7.31 -10.92
CA ARG A 10 18.71 -7.81 -10.72
C ARG A 10 19.58 -7.51 -11.94
N ASN A 11 19.10 -7.83 -13.13
CA ASN A 11 19.80 -7.57 -14.39
C ASN A 11 19.98 -6.07 -14.63
N LEU A 12 19.00 -5.25 -14.28
CA LEU A 12 19.11 -3.79 -14.33
C LEU A 12 20.20 -3.32 -13.36
N SER A 13 20.19 -3.77 -12.11
CA SER A 13 21.21 -3.37 -11.12
C SER A 13 22.64 -3.82 -11.46
N GLN A 14 22.79 -4.96 -12.15
CA GLN A 14 24.08 -5.56 -12.50
C GLN A 14 24.54 -5.20 -13.91
N GLY A 15 23.62 -4.85 -14.79
CA GLY A 15 23.84 -4.60 -16.21
C GLY A 15 24.07 -3.13 -16.54
N LEU A 16 23.75 -2.20 -15.63
CA LEU A 16 24.12 -0.79 -15.78
C LEU A 16 25.65 -0.65 -15.68
N ARG A 17 26.26 -0.26 -16.78
CA ARG A 17 27.72 -0.05 -16.91
C ARG A 17 28.02 1.42 -17.12
N ALA A 18 29.06 1.92 -16.44
CA ALA A 18 29.62 3.23 -16.73
C ALA A 18 30.16 3.25 -18.17
N GLU A 19 30.10 4.41 -18.82
CA GLU A 19 30.59 4.64 -20.19
C GLU A 19 29.76 3.97 -21.31
N GLU A 20 28.68 3.25 -20.96
CA GLU A 20 27.68 2.81 -21.93
C GLU A 20 26.52 3.82 -21.97
N LEU A 21 26.41 4.57 -23.07
CA LEU A 21 25.42 5.65 -23.24
C LEU A 21 23.99 5.24 -22.86
N ILE A 22 23.55 4.04 -23.26
CA ILE A 22 22.20 3.55 -22.94
C ILE A 22 22.04 3.29 -21.44
N SER A 23 23.06 2.70 -20.80
CA SER A 23 23.09 2.48 -19.36
C SER A 23 23.04 3.80 -18.60
N GLU A 24 23.78 4.81 -19.05
CA GLU A 24 23.78 6.15 -18.44
C GLU A 24 22.45 6.86 -18.60
N ILE A 25 21.81 6.76 -19.77
CA ILE A 25 20.47 7.32 -20.01
C ILE A 25 19.43 6.68 -19.09
N ILE A 26 19.42 5.34 -18.97
CA ILE A 26 18.49 4.61 -18.11
C ILE A 26 18.75 4.96 -16.64
N ALA A 27 20.02 4.94 -16.20
CA ALA A 27 20.39 5.31 -14.83
C ALA A 27 19.99 6.74 -14.49
N ASN A 28 20.24 7.68 -15.40
CA ASN A 28 19.86 9.08 -15.24
C ASN A 28 18.34 9.26 -15.17
N TYR A 29 17.57 8.58 -16.03
CA TYR A 29 16.11 8.61 -15.97
C TYR A 29 15.58 8.11 -14.61
N LEU A 30 16.09 6.96 -14.14
CA LEU A 30 15.70 6.38 -12.85
C LEU A 30 16.08 7.30 -11.69
N TYR A 31 17.25 7.93 -11.74
CA TYR A 31 17.66 8.89 -10.73
C TYR A 31 16.77 10.14 -10.73
N GLU A 32 16.62 10.80 -11.88
CA GLU A 32 15.95 12.09 -12.05
C GLU A 32 14.43 12.06 -11.91
N ASN A 33 13.80 10.88 -12.00
CA ASN A 33 12.34 10.73 -11.93
C ASN A 33 11.87 9.86 -10.76
N ILE A 34 12.70 8.92 -10.29
CA ILE A 34 12.30 7.93 -9.28
C ILE A 34 13.08 8.06 -7.97
N ALA A 35 14.41 8.07 -8.02
CA ALA A 35 15.24 7.88 -6.83
C ALA A 35 15.70 9.16 -6.12
N ARG A 36 15.80 10.29 -6.84
CA ARG A 36 16.34 11.55 -6.30
C ARG A 36 15.49 12.05 -5.12
N GLU A 37 16.15 12.63 -4.12
CA GLU A 37 15.54 12.90 -2.82
C GLU A 37 14.36 13.88 -2.87
N GLU A 38 14.46 14.92 -3.70
CA GLU A 38 13.48 15.99 -3.83
C GLU A 38 12.20 15.55 -4.56
N ILE A 39 12.27 14.43 -5.28
CA ILE A 39 11.19 13.93 -6.12
C ILE A 39 10.59 12.64 -5.57
N ARG A 40 11.37 11.76 -4.94
CA ARG A 40 10.91 10.43 -4.45
C ARG A 40 9.73 10.50 -3.47
N LYS A 41 9.48 11.66 -2.86
CA LYS A 41 8.35 11.91 -1.94
C LYS A 41 7.10 12.46 -2.64
N ARG A 42 7.19 12.80 -3.93
CA ARG A 42 6.09 13.37 -4.72
C ARG A 42 5.16 12.25 -5.17
N LYS A 43 3.87 12.55 -5.28
CA LYS A 43 2.86 11.61 -5.79
C LYS A 43 3.11 11.20 -7.25
N VAL A 44 3.68 12.11 -8.05
CA VAL A 44 3.95 11.89 -9.48
C VAL A 44 4.97 10.78 -9.70
N THR A 45 5.97 10.67 -8.81
CA THR A 45 7.01 9.65 -8.90
C THR A 45 6.51 8.21 -8.79
N ALA A 46 5.44 7.97 -8.03
CA ALA A 46 4.82 6.65 -7.99
C ALA A 46 4.24 6.28 -9.37
N ARG A 47 3.60 7.25 -10.02
CA ARG A 47 3.03 7.08 -11.35
C ARG A 47 4.11 6.87 -12.42
N ASP A 48 5.18 7.66 -12.38
CA ASP A 48 6.31 7.50 -13.31
C ASP A 48 6.94 6.10 -13.20
N PHE A 49 6.97 5.53 -11.99
CA PHE A 49 7.46 4.17 -11.78
C PHE A 49 6.46 3.10 -12.22
N GLU A 50 5.16 3.32 -12.04
CA GLU A 50 4.10 2.44 -12.58
C GLU A 50 4.18 2.35 -14.11
N ASP A 51 4.30 3.51 -14.78
CA ASP A 51 4.40 3.59 -16.24
C ASP A 51 5.70 2.92 -16.74
N PHE A 52 6.82 3.09 -16.03
CA PHE A 52 8.06 2.37 -16.30
C PHE A 52 7.87 0.84 -16.23
N LEU A 53 7.18 0.33 -15.20
CA LEU A 53 6.89 -1.10 -15.06
C LEU A 53 5.99 -1.64 -16.18
N GLU A 54 4.98 -0.86 -16.61
CA GLU A 54 4.12 -1.22 -17.75
C GLU A 54 4.95 -1.34 -19.03
N ILE A 55 5.79 -0.36 -19.34
CA ILE A 55 6.64 -0.36 -20.54
C ILE A 55 7.67 -1.48 -20.51
N ALA A 56 8.38 -1.64 -19.39
CA ALA A 56 9.51 -2.55 -19.29
C ALA A 56 9.11 -4.03 -19.15
N LEU A 57 7.95 -4.30 -18.55
CA LEU A 57 7.55 -5.66 -18.14
C LEU A 57 6.19 -6.10 -18.71
N GLY A 58 5.53 -5.25 -19.52
CA GLY A 58 4.22 -5.56 -20.12
C GLY A 58 3.10 -5.66 -19.08
N GLY A 59 3.25 -4.95 -17.95
CA GLY A 59 2.18 -4.78 -16.97
C GLY A 59 1.07 -3.87 -17.49
N ARG A 60 -0.05 -3.77 -16.78
CA ARG A 60 -1.11 -2.78 -17.01
C ARG A 60 -1.28 -1.94 -15.76
N VAL A 61 -1.14 -0.63 -15.88
CA VAL A 61 -1.42 0.27 -14.75
C VAL A 61 -2.93 0.30 -14.48
N MET A 62 -3.31 0.12 -13.22
CA MET A 62 -4.70 -0.07 -12.83
C MET A 62 -5.44 1.24 -12.57
N ASP A 63 -6.25 1.68 -13.53
CA ASP A 63 -7.19 2.76 -13.30
C ASP A 63 -8.27 2.39 -12.27
N LYS A 64 -8.79 3.41 -11.58
CA LYS A 64 -9.74 3.26 -10.47
C LYS A 64 -11.03 2.51 -10.84
N ASP A 65 -11.40 2.51 -12.12
CA ASP A 65 -12.73 2.10 -12.58
C ASP A 65 -12.85 0.62 -13.02
N SER A 66 -11.76 -0.15 -13.08
CA SER A 66 -11.78 -1.54 -13.58
C SER A 66 -11.85 -2.63 -12.48
N ARG A 67 -12.10 -2.23 -11.22
CA ARG A 67 -11.85 -3.07 -10.03
C ARG A 67 -13.12 -3.82 -9.58
N LYS A 68 -13.15 -5.17 -9.70
CA LYS A 68 -14.14 -6.02 -8.96
C LYS A 68 -13.63 -6.28 -7.53
N ASN A 69 -14.36 -6.93 -6.62
CA ASN A 69 -13.83 -7.38 -5.30
C ASN A 69 -13.61 -8.91 -5.26
N VAL A 70 -12.68 -9.41 -4.43
CA VAL A 70 -12.61 -10.84 -4.01
C VAL A 70 -12.97 -10.92 -2.54
N MET A 71 -13.83 -11.86 -2.15
CA MET A 71 -14.10 -12.09 -0.73
C MET A 71 -12.92 -12.84 -0.09
N PRO A 72 -12.47 -12.44 1.10
CA PRO A 72 -11.49 -13.17 1.90
C PRO A 72 -12.12 -14.48 2.40
N PRO A 73 -11.29 -15.46 2.81
CA PRO A 73 -11.76 -16.63 3.54
C PRO A 73 -12.58 -16.21 4.77
N GLU A 74 -13.62 -16.96 5.12
CA GLU A 74 -14.39 -16.70 6.35
C GLU A 74 -13.43 -16.72 7.54
N MET A 75 -13.31 -15.58 8.26
CA MET A 75 -12.55 -15.51 9.49
C MET A 75 -13.51 -15.63 10.67
N SER A 76 -13.39 -16.72 11.43
CA SER A 76 -14.18 -16.95 12.64
C SER A 76 -13.95 -15.84 13.67
N GLY A 77 -15.03 -15.27 14.22
CA GLY A 77 -14.96 -14.27 15.29
C GLY A 77 -14.85 -12.81 14.84
N VAL A 78 -14.84 -12.53 13.54
CA VAL A 78 -14.88 -11.16 12.99
C VAL A 78 -16.25 -10.90 12.36
N ASP A 79 -16.88 -9.77 12.71
CA ASP A 79 -18.15 -9.31 12.13
C ASP A 79 -18.07 -9.29 10.60
N LYS A 80 -19.09 -9.85 9.93
CA LYS A 80 -19.19 -9.91 8.46
C LYS A 80 -19.07 -8.53 7.81
N ASP A 81 -19.55 -7.48 8.48
CA ASP A 81 -19.39 -6.10 8.01
C ASP A 81 -17.91 -5.69 7.98
N ILE A 82 -17.16 -6.05 9.02
CA ILE A 82 -15.72 -5.76 9.13
C ILE A 82 -14.96 -6.54 8.07
N LEU A 83 -15.33 -7.80 7.81
CA LEU A 83 -14.76 -8.60 6.74
C LEU A 83 -15.00 -7.98 5.37
N SER A 84 -16.22 -7.50 5.10
CA SER A 84 -16.53 -6.77 3.86
C SER A 84 -15.66 -5.53 3.68
N TYR A 85 -15.45 -4.74 4.74
CA TYR A 85 -14.54 -3.60 4.71
C TYR A 85 -13.07 -4.00 4.44
N ILE A 86 -12.56 -5.04 5.10
CA ILE A 86 -11.21 -5.57 4.87
C ILE A 86 -11.05 -6.03 3.41
N SER A 87 -12.06 -6.72 2.87
CA SER A 87 -12.09 -7.19 1.47
C SER A 87 -11.94 -6.04 0.48
N SER A 88 -12.66 -4.94 0.72
CA SER A 88 -12.64 -3.76 -0.15
C SER A 88 -11.26 -3.09 -0.21
N ASN A 89 -10.45 -3.24 0.85
CA ASN A 89 -9.13 -2.61 0.98
C ASN A 89 -7.98 -3.37 0.33
N ARG A 90 -8.12 -4.68 0.07
CA ARG A 90 -7.14 -5.48 -0.70
C ARG A 90 -7.20 -5.11 -2.20
N ARG A 91 -8.43 -4.81 -2.66
CA ARG A 91 -8.86 -4.14 -3.90
C ARG A 91 -8.02 -2.94 -4.37
N GLU A 92 -7.90 -2.00 -3.44
CA GLU A 92 -7.75 -0.57 -3.73
C GLU A 92 -6.31 -0.13 -4.04
N LYS A 93 -5.34 -1.05 -3.97
CA LYS A 93 -3.90 -0.73 -3.85
C LYS A 93 -2.97 -1.51 -4.79
N MET A 94 -3.51 -2.22 -5.77
CA MET A 94 -2.67 -2.80 -6.82
C MET A 94 -2.51 -1.74 -7.89
N ASP A 95 -1.27 -1.26 -8.04
CA ASP A 95 -0.94 -0.14 -8.92
C ASP A 95 -0.65 -0.67 -10.34
N VAL A 96 -0.04 -1.85 -10.47
CA VAL A 96 0.20 -2.55 -11.75
C VAL A 96 -0.26 -4.01 -11.69
N ILE A 97 -0.98 -4.51 -12.70
CA ILE A 97 -1.36 -5.92 -12.86
C ILE A 97 -0.64 -6.54 -14.06
N PHE A 98 -0.18 -7.77 -13.91
CA PHE A 98 0.50 -8.54 -14.95
C PHE A 98 -0.41 -9.63 -15.55
N PRO A 99 -0.12 -10.16 -16.75
CA PRO A 99 -0.99 -11.06 -17.54
C PRO A 99 -1.46 -12.38 -16.89
N LYS A 100 -1.13 -12.68 -15.62
CA LYS A 100 -1.64 -13.85 -14.87
C LYS A 100 -2.27 -13.51 -13.52
N GLY A 101 -2.64 -12.25 -13.31
CA GLY A 101 -3.39 -11.81 -12.13
C GLY A 101 -2.53 -11.45 -10.91
N TYR A 102 -1.20 -11.53 -11.02
CA TYR A 102 -0.29 -10.91 -10.06
C TYR A 102 -0.36 -9.39 -10.20
N GLY A 103 -0.26 -8.67 -9.09
CA GLY A 103 -0.04 -7.23 -9.17
C GLY A 103 0.78 -6.68 -8.04
N ILE A 104 1.43 -5.58 -8.35
CA ILE A 104 2.39 -4.90 -7.50
C ILE A 104 1.73 -3.62 -7.00
N SER A 105 1.90 -3.34 -5.71
CA SER A 105 1.71 -1.99 -5.19
C SER A 105 3.05 -1.27 -5.24
N VAL A 106 3.08 -0.16 -5.96
CA VAL A 106 4.21 0.75 -6.04
C VAL A 106 4.05 1.77 -4.94
N LYS A 107 4.83 1.61 -3.87
CA LYS A 107 5.01 2.69 -2.89
C LYS A 107 6.41 3.25 -3.09
N THR A 108 6.49 4.58 -3.07
CA THR A 108 7.72 5.32 -3.34
C THR A 108 8.94 4.72 -2.65
N SER A 109 10.09 4.77 -3.34
CA SER A 109 11.36 4.22 -2.90
C SER A 109 11.95 5.01 -1.73
N MET A 110 11.39 4.78 -0.55
CA MET A 110 11.94 5.20 0.74
C MET A 110 12.87 4.07 1.21
N PRO A 111 14.21 4.28 1.28
CA PRO A 111 15.17 3.22 1.58
C PRO A 111 14.92 2.53 2.92
N ASN A 112 14.28 3.23 3.87
CA ASN A 112 13.87 2.72 5.18
C ASN A 112 12.44 3.14 5.49
N ASN A 113 11.47 2.58 4.77
CA ASN A 113 10.06 2.86 5.04
C ASN A 113 9.58 2.13 6.31
N THR A 114 9.71 2.77 7.47
CA THR A 114 9.15 2.28 8.73
C THR A 114 7.71 2.74 8.94
N GLU A 115 7.09 3.40 7.96
CA GLU A 115 5.75 3.94 8.08
C GLU A 115 4.71 2.85 7.81
N ILE A 116 3.86 2.60 8.81
CA ILE A 116 2.63 1.87 8.57
C ILE A 116 1.70 2.80 7.79
N ASN A 117 1.38 2.43 6.56
CA ASN A 117 0.41 3.17 5.76
C ASN A 117 -0.99 2.98 6.35
N MET A 118 -1.40 3.88 7.24
CA MET A 118 -2.70 3.84 7.92
C MET A 118 -3.88 4.03 6.97
N GLY A 119 -3.67 4.67 5.82
CA GLY A 119 -4.66 4.73 4.73
C GLY A 119 -4.99 3.35 4.15
N SER A 120 -4.21 2.33 4.50
CA SER A 120 -4.46 0.97 4.08
C SER A 120 -5.49 0.22 4.91
N PHE A 121 -5.91 0.77 6.05
CA PHE A 121 -6.90 0.18 6.93
C PHE A 121 -8.25 0.83 6.70
N ALA A 122 -9.30 0.01 6.59
CA ALA A 122 -10.66 0.53 6.53
C ALA A 122 -10.98 1.03 7.93
N ARG A 123 -11.38 2.31 8.04
CA ARG A 123 -11.52 2.95 9.33
C ARG A 123 -12.56 2.26 10.21
N GLU A 124 -13.67 1.90 9.61
CA GLU A 124 -14.76 1.17 10.26
C GLU A 124 -14.25 -0.18 10.76
N ALA A 125 -13.50 -0.93 9.96
CA ALA A 125 -12.88 -2.17 10.41
C ALA A 125 -11.93 -1.95 11.60
N LEU A 126 -11.16 -0.86 11.56
CA LEU A 126 -10.17 -0.52 12.57
C LEU A 126 -10.79 -0.09 13.91
N PHE A 127 -11.89 0.68 13.89
CA PHE A 127 -12.41 1.36 15.10
C PHE A 127 -13.84 1.01 15.49
N LYS A 128 -14.66 0.37 14.63
CA LYS A 128 -16.02 -0.07 15.00
C LYS A 128 -15.94 -0.95 16.25
N ASN A 129 -16.87 -0.79 17.18
CA ASN A 129 -16.91 -1.45 18.49
C ASN A 129 -15.83 -1.02 19.50
N PHE A 130 -14.83 -0.22 19.12
CA PHE A 130 -13.86 0.39 20.03
C PHE A 130 -14.18 1.86 20.33
N LEU A 131 -14.57 2.59 19.29
CA LEU A 131 -14.92 3.99 19.31
C LEU A 131 -16.32 4.18 18.72
N SER A 132 -17.04 5.20 19.17
CA SER A 132 -18.29 5.64 18.54
C SER A 132 -18.02 6.28 17.18
N LYS A 133 -19.03 6.34 16.31
CA LYS A 133 -18.93 6.95 14.98
C LYS A 133 -18.48 8.42 15.05
N ALA A 134 -18.86 9.14 16.10
CA ALA A 134 -18.41 10.51 16.36
C ALA A 134 -16.91 10.57 16.72
N GLU A 135 -16.39 9.59 17.46
CA GLU A 135 -14.99 9.56 17.90
C GLU A 135 -14.01 9.13 16.80
N TYR A 136 -14.41 8.23 15.89
CA TYR A 136 -13.56 7.84 14.76
C TYR A 136 -13.85 8.59 13.46
N GLY A 137 -14.98 9.32 13.35
CA GLY A 137 -15.28 10.23 12.24
C GLY A 137 -15.96 9.56 11.04
N ALA A 138 -16.68 10.37 10.25
CA ALA A 138 -17.67 9.90 9.27
C ALA A 138 -17.15 9.67 7.83
N GLU A 139 -15.99 10.22 7.42
CA GLU A 139 -15.54 10.14 6.02
C GLU A 139 -14.22 9.40 5.84
N ARG A 140 -14.18 8.36 4.98
CA ARG A 140 -13.01 7.48 4.68
C ARG A 140 -11.64 8.18 4.54
N LYS A 141 -11.58 9.47 4.16
CA LYS A 141 -10.32 10.19 3.88
C LYS A 141 -9.79 11.10 4.99
N SER A 142 -10.58 11.52 5.97
CA SER A 142 -10.13 12.43 7.04
C SER A 142 -9.83 11.67 8.34
N GLY A 143 -8.57 11.67 8.81
CA GLY A 143 -8.26 11.31 10.20
C GLY A 143 -7.32 10.14 10.47
N LEU A 144 -6.95 9.35 9.45
CA LEU A 144 -5.99 8.23 9.60
C LEU A 144 -4.55 8.61 9.23
N GLY A 145 -4.35 9.69 8.47
CA GLY A 145 -3.03 10.13 8.00
C GLY A 145 -2.26 11.04 8.97
N SER A 146 -2.84 11.38 10.13
CA SER A 146 -2.26 12.32 11.09
C SER A 146 -1.87 11.61 12.39
N LYS A 147 -0.58 11.66 12.74
CA LYS A 147 -0.03 11.06 13.97
C LYS A 147 -0.75 11.55 15.24
N PRO A 148 -0.97 12.87 15.47
CA PRO A 148 -1.73 13.34 16.63
C PRO A 148 -3.16 12.76 16.72
N GLN A 149 -3.87 12.70 15.59
CA GLN A 149 -5.25 12.19 15.55
C GLN A 149 -5.32 10.67 15.79
N MET A 150 -4.27 9.94 15.42
CA MET A 150 -4.13 8.52 15.70
C MET A 150 -3.81 8.24 17.17
N LEU A 151 -2.88 9.00 17.75
CA LEU A 151 -2.53 8.89 19.17
C LEU A 151 -3.73 9.18 20.08
N ASP A 152 -4.53 10.20 19.77
CA ASP A 152 -5.78 10.50 20.49
C ASP A 152 -6.74 9.29 20.48
N LYS A 153 -6.90 8.63 19.32
CA LYS A 153 -7.76 7.44 19.21
C LYS A 153 -7.20 6.28 20.01
N PHE A 154 -5.90 6.02 19.93
CA PHE A 154 -5.25 4.97 20.72
C PHE A 154 -5.44 5.20 22.22
N GLN A 155 -5.27 6.45 22.68
CA GLN A 155 -5.50 6.80 24.08
C GLN A 155 -6.96 6.57 24.50
N LYS A 156 -7.94 6.93 23.66
CA LYS A 156 -9.35 6.67 23.93
C LYS A 156 -9.66 5.18 24.04
N ILE A 157 -9.11 4.37 23.12
CA ILE A 157 -9.28 2.90 23.15
C ILE A 157 -8.64 2.31 24.41
N TYR A 158 -7.45 2.79 24.77
CA TYR A 158 -6.76 2.39 25.99
C TYR A 158 -7.58 2.73 27.24
N ASN A 159 -8.08 3.96 27.36
CA ASN A 159 -8.91 4.41 28.47
C ASN A 159 -10.23 3.61 28.60
N LYS A 160 -10.76 3.12 27.47
CA LYS A 160 -11.93 2.23 27.44
C LYS A 160 -11.62 0.77 27.79
N LYS A 161 -10.38 0.45 28.17
CA LYS A 161 -9.89 -0.91 28.50
C LYS A 161 -10.03 -1.91 27.35
N LYS A 162 -10.06 -1.44 26.09
CA LYS A 162 -10.20 -2.29 24.89
C LYS A 162 -8.90 -2.47 24.09
N TRP A 163 -7.77 -2.05 24.65
CA TRP A 163 -6.48 -2.03 23.93
C TRP A 163 -6.05 -3.41 23.44
N ALA A 164 -6.16 -4.46 24.27
CA ALA A 164 -5.74 -5.81 23.89
C ALA A 164 -6.57 -6.38 22.72
N GLU A 165 -7.89 -6.18 22.74
CA GLU A 165 -8.79 -6.57 21.65
C GLU A 165 -8.48 -5.79 20.37
N PHE A 166 -8.21 -4.48 20.49
CA PHE A 166 -7.77 -3.64 19.37
C PHE A 166 -6.46 -4.13 18.76
N CYS A 167 -5.44 -4.42 19.57
CA CYS A 167 -4.16 -4.94 19.07
C CYS A 167 -4.33 -6.27 18.34
N THR A 168 -5.21 -7.15 18.83
CA THR A 168 -5.51 -8.44 18.18
C THR A 168 -6.13 -8.21 16.79
N ARG A 169 -7.14 -7.33 16.70
CA ARG A 169 -7.75 -6.97 15.41
C ARG A 169 -6.77 -6.27 14.47
N PHE A 170 -5.95 -5.36 14.99
CA PHE A 170 -4.96 -4.64 14.21
C PHE A 170 -3.94 -5.59 13.57
N LYS A 171 -3.41 -6.54 14.36
CA LYS A 171 -2.50 -7.59 13.86
C LYS A 171 -3.15 -8.41 12.74
N LEU A 172 -4.38 -8.86 12.95
CA LEU A 172 -5.13 -9.62 11.94
C LEU A 172 -5.31 -8.81 10.64
N MET A 173 -5.62 -7.52 10.75
CA MET A 173 -5.72 -6.64 9.57
C MET A 173 -4.37 -6.43 8.89
N VAL A 174 -3.27 -6.26 9.65
CA VAL A 174 -1.92 -6.16 9.10
C VAL A 174 -1.57 -7.41 8.30
N GLU A 175 -1.79 -8.60 8.89
CA GLU A 175 -1.56 -9.89 8.24
C GLU A 175 -2.38 -9.99 6.95
N ASN A 176 -3.66 -9.64 6.96
CA ASN A 176 -4.50 -9.72 5.75
C ASN A 176 -4.16 -8.70 4.65
N ILE A 177 -3.55 -7.56 5.01
CA ILE A 177 -3.23 -6.48 4.06
C ILE A 177 -1.84 -6.66 3.46
N TYR A 178 -0.87 -7.12 4.27
CA TYR A 178 0.55 -7.08 3.93
C TYR A 178 1.23 -8.45 3.85
N VAL A 179 0.57 -9.53 4.28
CA VAL A 179 1.08 -10.92 4.27
C VAL A 179 0.17 -11.78 3.38
#